data_AF-A0A6A5T8Z5-F1
#
_entry.id   AF-A0A6A5T8Z5-F1
#
_cell.length_a   1.000
_cell.length_b   1.000
_cell.length_c   1.000
_cell.angle_alpha   90.00
_cell.angle_beta   90.00
_cell.angle_gamma   90.00
#
_symmetry.space_group_name_H-M   'P 1'
#
loop_
_entity.id
_entity.type
_entity.pdbx_description
1 polymer ?
#
loop_
_entity_poly.entity_id
_entity_poly.type
_entity_poly.pdbx_seq_one_letter_code
_entity_poly.pdbx_strand_id
1 'polypeptide(L)'
;MFRNSRAYWAAAIGGLILSAFLGRVFVKTPSRTGTAAPRSGYGLLPVSTLGSLSSPHGVDIILLHGLGSNPDTAWSATPALDHVIGSPTEKEHLVCWVADFLPEDIPDEIRKNIRIFTYNYDTYYKKDAVHTTIENAAQNFLSQLNSIRQSERSRYLIMLAHSHGGLVLKKALVSAARSTHFAHIVESTTGVVFLGTPHFGADIIISAIAIMQAWFLSPVNSNPAILWPMIDSNYLLDLHAAFGAVTGHAQIFNFYEGRKSTMKLGPISIGKWIVHKKSAIYHAPNVVNNIELSLDHRHLNKFGSKDVNYVAVRNALLELIHNSLAIRRKNTVYLVPFSTVMSYTDRHLISQSIEAKMKATHENGIVPYALVVHGLGGVGKSQLSLKYIETNRFNYDAIFWVDAMSNITAILSFERLALGLGLPVQRSVLSDAPLESIPFIQQVLQWLKKHDELGYKWLVVFDNYDEDTYEIERILPRGKHGSILMTSQNARLGKILFRGKCEEEKIETMEPSEAASLVLRHLDLDPKAADKTLLEYSALLASHLDYLAFPIDLIGAYI
;
A
#
# COMPACT_ATOMS: atom_id res chain seq x y z
N MET A 1 -70.94 28.14 9.41
CA MET A 1 -70.22 28.27 8.12
C MET A 1 -68.74 28.69 8.24
N PHE A 2 -68.22 29.13 9.41
CA PHE A 2 -66.86 29.70 9.55
C PHE A 2 -65.74 28.74 10.01
N ARG A 3 -66.02 27.46 10.28
CA ARG A 3 -65.03 26.52 10.82
C ARG A 3 -64.15 25.84 9.74
N ASN A 4 -64.60 25.84 8.49
CA ASN A 4 -63.85 25.27 7.35
C ASN A 4 -62.86 26.27 6.73
N SER A 5 -63.10 27.59 6.78
CA SER A 5 -62.26 28.56 6.07
C SER A 5 -60.80 28.58 6.56
N ARG A 6 -60.54 28.36 7.85
CA ARG A 6 -59.17 28.31 8.40
C ARG A 6 -58.37 27.10 7.89
N ALA A 7 -59.01 25.95 7.68
CA ALA A 7 -58.37 24.78 7.11
C ALA A 7 -58.05 24.96 5.62
N TYR A 8 -58.97 25.61 4.87
CA TYR A 8 -58.73 25.96 3.47
C TYR A 8 -57.60 26.99 3.32
N TRP A 9 -57.55 28.03 4.18
CA TRP A 9 -56.44 28.99 4.18
C TRP A 9 -55.12 28.36 4.61
N ALA A 10 -55.11 27.47 5.61
CA ALA A 10 -53.90 26.74 5.99
C ALA A 10 -53.41 25.80 4.88
N ALA A 11 -54.31 25.12 4.17
CA ALA A 11 -53.98 24.28 3.02
C ALA A 11 -53.51 25.11 1.82
N ALA A 12 -54.13 26.27 1.55
CA ALA A 12 -53.73 27.18 0.47
C ALA A 12 -52.38 27.84 0.74
N ILE A 13 -52.12 28.27 1.99
CA ILE A 13 -50.82 28.81 2.43
C ILE A 13 -49.76 27.70 2.39
N GLY A 14 -50.09 26.49 2.87
CA GLY A 14 -49.23 25.32 2.76
C GLY A 14 -48.89 24.99 1.30
N GLY A 15 -49.87 25.04 0.41
CA GLY A 15 -49.70 24.85 -1.03
C GLY A 15 -48.86 25.93 -1.70
N LEU A 16 -49.02 27.20 -1.32
CA LEU A 16 -48.21 28.32 -1.83
C LEU A 16 -46.78 28.29 -1.32
N ILE A 17 -46.57 27.97 -0.03
CA ILE A 17 -45.23 27.79 0.56
C ILE A 17 -44.53 26.60 -0.11
N LEU A 18 -45.25 25.50 -0.31
CA LEU A 18 -44.75 24.33 -1.02
C LEU A 18 -44.44 24.69 -2.48
N SER A 19 -45.32 25.38 -3.20
CA SER A 19 -45.08 25.84 -4.58
C SER A 19 -43.89 26.80 -4.70
N ALA A 20 -43.70 27.71 -3.76
CA ALA A 20 -42.57 28.65 -3.74
C ALA A 20 -41.25 27.94 -3.36
N PHE A 21 -41.30 26.97 -2.44
CA PHE A 21 -40.19 26.09 -2.11
C PHE A 21 -39.81 25.23 -3.33
N LEU A 22 -40.79 24.63 -3.99
CA LEU A 22 -40.61 23.83 -5.21
C LEU A 22 -40.07 24.67 -6.37
N GLY A 23 -40.63 25.86 -6.63
CA GLY A 23 -40.12 26.76 -7.66
C GLY A 23 -38.66 27.16 -7.43
N ARG A 24 -38.25 27.40 -6.17
CA ARG A 24 -36.85 27.63 -5.83
C ARG A 24 -35.98 26.39 -5.99
N VAL A 25 -36.49 25.21 -5.62
CA VAL A 25 -35.79 23.92 -5.79
C VAL A 25 -35.61 23.59 -7.27
N PHE A 26 -36.60 23.81 -8.13
CA PHE A 26 -36.49 23.56 -9.57
C PHE A 26 -35.58 24.57 -10.29
N VAL A 27 -35.66 25.87 -9.97
CA VAL A 27 -34.94 26.93 -10.70
C VAL A 27 -33.49 27.09 -10.24
N LYS A 28 -33.17 26.84 -8.97
CA LYS A 28 -31.80 27.05 -8.42
C LYS A 28 -30.98 25.76 -8.27
N THR A 29 -31.53 24.58 -8.57
CA THR A 29 -30.75 23.34 -8.49
C THR A 29 -29.82 23.22 -9.69
N PRO A 30 -28.49 23.17 -9.49
CA PRO A 30 -27.55 23.02 -10.59
C PRO A 30 -27.76 21.68 -11.30
N SER A 31 -27.67 21.71 -12.63
CA SER A 31 -27.67 20.49 -13.46
C SER A 31 -26.31 19.80 -13.39
N ARG A 32 -26.33 18.46 -13.43
CA ARG A 32 -25.11 17.64 -13.47
C ARG A 32 -24.41 17.64 -14.83
N THR A 33 -25.09 18.03 -15.91
CA THR A 33 -24.58 18.04 -17.29
C THR A 33 -24.26 19.45 -17.82
N GLY A 34 -24.39 20.48 -16.97
CA GLY A 34 -24.12 21.88 -17.32
C GLY A 34 -22.76 22.41 -16.84
N THR A 35 -22.61 23.74 -16.80
CA THR A 35 -21.38 24.43 -16.36
C THR A 35 -20.98 24.17 -14.90
N ALA A 36 -21.87 23.55 -14.12
CA ALA A 36 -21.65 23.14 -12.73
C ALA A 36 -21.21 21.66 -12.58
N ALA A 37 -20.96 20.96 -13.69
CA ALA A 37 -20.44 19.59 -13.67
C ALA A 37 -19.03 19.53 -13.06
N PRO A 38 -18.66 18.41 -12.40
CA PRO A 38 -17.27 18.19 -11.97
C PRO A 38 -16.29 18.27 -13.12
N ARG A 39 -15.05 18.69 -12.83
CA ARG A 39 -13.97 18.74 -13.82
C ARG A 39 -13.13 17.46 -13.81
N SER A 40 -13.02 16.83 -12.66
CA SER A 40 -12.34 15.55 -12.46
C SER A 40 -13.00 14.41 -13.26
N GLY A 41 -12.17 13.56 -13.87
CA GLY A 41 -12.62 12.32 -14.53
C GLY A 41 -13.23 11.31 -13.54
N TYR A 42 -14.02 10.38 -14.02
CA TYR A 42 -14.59 9.30 -13.19
C TYR A 42 -13.60 8.14 -13.01
N GLY A 43 -13.76 7.38 -11.93
CA GLY A 43 -12.91 6.23 -11.61
C GLY A 43 -11.82 6.54 -10.60
N LEU A 44 -10.78 5.69 -10.56
CA LEU A 44 -9.62 5.87 -9.68
C LEU A 44 -8.61 6.82 -10.33
N LEU A 45 -8.37 7.95 -9.69
CA LEU A 45 -7.47 8.99 -10.15
C LEU A 45 -6.23 9.05 -9.23
N PRO A 46 -5.01 8.85 -9.76
CA PRO A 46 -3.80 8.99 -8.97
C PRO A 46 -3.58 10.45 -8.57
N VAL A 47 -3.03 10.64 -7.36
CA VAL A 47 -2.61 11.97 -6.89
C VAL A 47 -1.18 12.22 -7.39
N SER A 48 -1.02 13.24 -8.25
CA SER A 48 0.13 13.43 -9.14
C SER A 48 1.48 13.74 -8.49
N THR A 49 1.52 13.99 -7.18
CA THR A 49 2.74 14.40 -6.45
C THR A 49 3.64 13.22 -6.02
N LEU A 50 3.15 11.98 -6.09
CA LEU A 50 3.95 10.77 -5.85
C LEU A 50 4.31 10.17 -7.22
N GLY A 51 5.59 10.25 -7.60
CA GLY A 51 6.07 9.82 -8.91
C GLY A 51 5.60 8.42 -9.31
N SER A 52 5.34 8.20 -10.60
CA SER A 52 5.07 6.86 -11.13
C SER A 52 6.34 6.03 -10.98
N LEU A 53 6.35 4.99 -10.15
CA LEU A 53 7.28 3.83 -10.13
C LEU A 53 7.03 3.08 -8.81
N SER A 54 7.27 1.79 -8.62
CA SER A 54 7.38 0.59 -9.47
C SER A 54 7.59 -0.63 -8.56
N SER A 55 7.18 -0.55 -7.28
CA SER A 55 7.21 -1.68 -6.39
C SER A 55 5.84 -2.36 -6.41
N PRO A 56 5.74 -3.66 -6.73
CA PRO A 56 4.50 -4.45 -6.61
C PRO A 56 4.09 -4.67 -5.15
N HIS A 57 4.85 -4.10 -4.21
CA HIS A 57 4.59 -4.18 -2.80
C HIS A 57 4.65 -2.79 -2.16
N GLY A 58 3.71 -2.50 -1.28
CA GLY A 58 3.55 -1.18 -0.68
C GLY A 58 2.13 -1.00 -0.18
N VAL A 59 1.71 0.25 -0.03
CA VAL A 59 0.38 0.61 0.45
C VAL A 59 -0.29 1.53 -0.57
N ASP A 60 -1.51 1.22 -0.95
CA ASP A 60 -2.37 2.13 -1.71
C ASP A 60 -3.41 2.73 -0.76
N ILE A 61 -3.46 4.06 -0.75
CA ILE A 61 -4.44 4.84 0.00
C ILE A 61 -5.52 5.27 -0.98
N ILE A 62 -6.75 4.80 -0.76
CA ILE A 62 -7.88 5.06 -1.66
C ILE A 62 -8.91 5.94 -0.94
N LEU A 63 -9.19 7.11 -1.50
CA LEU A 63 -10.09 8.11 -0.91
C LEU A 63 -11.44 8.17 -1.63
N LEU A 64 -12.52 7.90 -0.91
CA LEU A 64 -13.89 7.92 -1.42
C LEU A 64 -14.64 9.14 -0.86
N HIS A 65 -15.10 10.01 -1.75
CA HIS A 65 -15.89 11.19 -1.36
C HIS A 65 -17.35 10.82 -1.01
N GLY A 66 -18.04 11.74 -0.34
CA GLY A 66 -19.46 11.58 0.00
C GLY A 66 -20.45 11.91 -1.13
N LEU A 67 -21.73 11.83 -0.78
CA LEU A 67 -22.88 11.99 -1.67
C LEU A 67 -22.86 13.29 -2.49
N GLY A 68 -22.98 13.17 -3.81
CA GLY A 68 -23.08 14.31 -4.74
C GLY A 68 -21.84 15.19 -4.84
N SER A 69 -20.72 14.74 -4.27
CA SER A 69 -19.43 15.44 -4.28
C SER A 69 -18.58 15.05 -5.50
N ASN A 70 -17.34 15.51 -5.52
CA ASN A 70 -16.27 15.15 -6.47
C ASN A 70 -14.89 15.40 -5.83
N PRO A 71 -13.80 14.81 -6.34
CA PRO A 71 -12.45 15.04 -5.83
C PRO A 71 -12.02 16.51 -5.82
N ASP A 72 -12.45 17.30 -6.81
CA ASP A 72 -12.05 18.72 -6.97
C ASP A 72 -12.40 19.57 -5.74
N THR A 73 -13.45 19.17 -5.01
CA THR A 73 -14.00 19.93 -3.87
C THR A 73 -14.08 19.14 -2.58
N ALA A 74 -14.10 17.81 -2.62
CA ALA A 74 -14.22 16.98 -1.44
C ALA A 74 -13.03 17.16 -0.50
N TRP A 75 -11.84 17.29 -1.05
CA TRP A 75 -10.59 17.30 -0.29
C TRP A 75 -9.94 18.68 -0.22
N SER A 76 -10.67 19.71 -0.68
CA SER A 76 -10.15 21.06 -0.84
C SER A 76 -10.82 22.07 0.10
N ALA A 77 -10.03 22.99 0.65
CA ALA A 77 -10.48 24.07 1.52
C ALA A 77 -9.77 25.39 1.18
N THR A 78 -10.37 26.50 1.59
CA THR A 78 -9.70 27.80 1.55
C THR A 78 -8.54 27.80 2.56
N PRO A 79 -7.33 28.28 2.18
CA PRO A 79 -6.21 28.39 3.10
C PRO A 79 -6.59 29.25 4.32
N ALA A 80 -6.03 28.91 5.49
CA ALA A 80 -6.12 29.79 6.65
C ALA A 80 -5.40 31.13 6.36
N LEU A 81 -5.95 32.24 6.85
CA LEU A 81 -5.51 33.62 6.57
C LEU A 81 -4.04 33.91 6.97
N ASP A 82 -3.43 33.04 7.75
CA ASP A 82 -2.11 33.20 8.36
C ASP A 82 -0.94 33.17 7.35
N HIS A 83 -1.22 32.82 6.07
CA HIS A 83 -0.21 32.72 5.00
C HIS A 83 -0.29 33.80 3.90
N VAL A 84 -1.21 34.76 3.99
CA VAL A 84 -1.39 35.76 2.92
C VAL A 84 -0.79 37.12 3.32
N ILE A 85 0.50 37.32 3.03
CA ILE A 85 1.05 38.69 2.90
C ILE A 85 0.72 39.17 1.48
N GLY A 86 -0.43 39.82 1.32
CA GLY A 86 -0.85 40.43 0.04
C GLY A 86 -2.36 40.66 -0.05
N SER A 87 -2.76 41.74 -0.72
CA SER A 87 -4.17 42.09 -0.91
C SER A 87 -4.94 41.01 -1.69
N PRO A 88 -6.24 40.80 -1.38
CA PRO A 88 -7.03 39.74 -1.99
C PRO A 88 -7.30 40.06 -3.46
N THR A 89 -6.80 39.21 -4.36
CA THR A 89 -7.21 39.18 -5.78
C THR A 89 -8.07 37.93 -6.04
N GLU A 90 -9.05 38.08 -6.93
CA GLU A 90 -10.28 37.29 -7.13
C GLU A 90 -10.17 35.79 -7.54
N LYS A 91 -9.09 35.08 -7.22
CA LYS A 91 -9.06 33.61 -7.33
C LYS A 91 -8.33 33.02 -6.12
N GLU A 92 -9.08 32.79 -5.04
CA GLU A 92 -8.58 32.01 -3.89
C GLU A 92 -8.08 30.64 -4.39
N HIS A 93 -6.78 30.41 -4.32
CA HIS A 93 -6.20 29.10 -4.55
C HIS A 93 -6.68 28.17 -3.42
N LEU A 94 -7.55 27.21 -3.75
CA LEU A 94 -7.96 26.16 -2.82
C LEU A 94 -6.78 25.22 -2.56
N VAL A 95 -6.60 24.81 -1.31
CA VAL A 95 -5.60 23.82 -0.90
C VAL A 95 -6.26 22.45 -0.86
N CYS A 96 -5.68 21.45 -1.51
CA CYS A 96 -6.10 20.06 -1.49
C CYS A 96 -5.14 19.26 -0.61
N TRP A 97 -5.47 19.08 0.67
CA TRP A 97 -4.56 18.46 1.66
C TRP A 97 -4.06 17.07 1.26
N VAL A 98 -4.83 16.32 0.46
CA VAL A 98 -4.47 14.98 -0.03
C VAL A 98 -3.33 15.04 -1.04
N ALA A 99 -3.24 16.11 -1.82
CA ALA A 99 -2.19 16.34 -2.81
C ALA A 99 -1.05 17.20 -2.26
N ASP A 100 -1.38 18.15 -1.38
CA ASP A 100 -0.47 19.21 -0.95
C ASP A 100 0.18 18.93 0.41
N PHE A 101 -0.51 18.28 1.35
CA PHE A 101 0.00 18.07 2.72
C PHE A 101 0.41 16.62 2.99
N LEU A 102 -0.47 15.67 2.66
CA LEU A 102 -0.29 14.26 3.00
C LEU A 102 0.99 13.67 2.37
N PRO A 103 1.33 13.93 1.08
CA PRO A 103 2.55 13.39 0.50
C PRO A 103 3.83 13.89 1.19
N GLU A 104 3.87 15.16 1.59
CA GLU A 104 4.98 15.75 2.34
C GLU A 104 5.13 15.14 3.72
N ASP A 105 4.01 14.87 4.40
CA ASP A 105 3.99 14.36 5.76
C ASP A 105 4.33 12.85 5.85
N ILE A 106 4.35 12.14 4.72
CA ILE A 106 4.83 10.75 4.66
C ILE A 106 6.37 10.77 4.63
N PRO A 107 7.07 10.07 5.55
CA PRO A 107 8.53 10.02 5.58
C PRO A 107 9.17 9.53 4.27
N ASP A 108 10.27 10.16 3.88
CA ASP A 108 10.96 9.92 2.60
C ASP A 108 11.31 8.44 2.39
N GLU A 109 11.69 7.71 3.46
CA GLU A 109 12.14 6.33 3.38
C GLU A 109 11.03 5.37 2.95
N ILE A 110 9.78 5.68 3.32
CA ILE A 110 8.61 4.85 2.99
C ILE A 110 7.77 5.43 1.85
N ARG A 111 7.91 6.73 1.53
CA ARG A 111 7.14 7.42 0.49
C ARG A 111 7.15 6.69 -0.85
N LYS A 112 8.29 6.11 -1.25
CA LYS A 112 8.45 5.31 -2.49
C LYS A 112 7.54 4.06 -2.59
N ASN A 113 6.99 3.61 -1.47
CA ASN A 113 6.11 2.44 -1.42
C ASN A 113 4.63 2.83 -1.32
N ILE A 114 4.29 4.12 -1.26
CA ILE A 114 2.92 4.60 -1.07
C ILE A 114 2.37 5.15 -2.39
N ARG A 115 1.12 4.80 -2.70
CA ARG A 115 0.34 5.44 -3.76
C ARG A 115 -0.95 5.98 -3.18
N ILE A 116 -1.39 7.13 -3.68
CA ILE A 116 -2.61 7.78 -3.22
C ILE A 116 -3.54 7.95 -4.41
N PHE A 117 -4.78 7.53 -4.25
CA PHE A 117 -5.81 7.62 -5.26
C PHE A 117 -7.05 8.27 -4.68
N THR A 118 -7.70 9.13 -5.47
CA THR A 118 -9.08 9.53 -5.21
C THR A 118 -10.00 8.73 -6.12
N TYR A 119 -11.12 8.25 -5.58
CA TYR A 119 -12.15 7.59 -6.36
C TYR A 119 -13.30 8.57 -6.62
N ASN A 120 -13.50 8.91 -7.89
CA ASN A 120 -14.60 9.75 -8.34
C ASN A 120 -15.73 8.90 -8.92
N TYR A 121 -16.95 9.12 -8.45
CA TYR A 121 -18.11 8.36 -8.87
C TYR A 121 -19.38 9.22 -8.74
N ASP A 122 -20.32 9.04 -9.66
CA ASP A 122 -21.52 9.90 -9.65
C ASP A 122 -22.53 9.42 -8.63
N THR A 123 -22.64 10.15 -7.53
CA THR A 123 -23.69 10.00 -6.52
C THR A 123 -24.54 11.25 -6.39
N TYR A 124 -24.57 12.09 -7.44
CA TYR A 124 -25.48 13.20 -7.50
C TYR A 124 -26.91 12.67 -7.57
N TYR A 125 -27.82 13.25 -6.77
CA TYR A 125 -29.19 12.74 -6.61
C TYR A 125 -30.26 13.73 -7.04
N LYS A 126 -29.87 14.96 -7.40
CA LYS A 126 -30.78 16.05 -7.76
C LYS A 126 -30.95 16.09 -9.29
N LYS A 127 -30.89 17.26 -9.92
CA LYS A 127 -31.18 17.42 -11.36
C LYS A 127 -30.18 16.70 -12.27
N ASP A 128 -30.67 15.97 -13.27
CA ASP A 128 -29.88 15.22 -14.26
C ASP A 128 -28.94 14.17 -13.62
N ALA A 129 -29.42 13.53 -12.55
CA ALA A 129 -28.71 12.49 -11.83
C ALA A 129 -28.59 11.18 -12.62
N VAL A 130 -27.49 10.46 -12.41
CA VAL A 130 -27.35 9.07 -12.86
C VAL A 130 -28.18 8.17 -11.94
N HIS A 131 -29.03 7.32 -12.53
CA HIS A 131 -29.74 6.28 -11.79
C HIS A 131 -28.75 5.21 -11.32
N THR A 132 -28.46 5.21 -10.03
CA THR A 132 -27.50 4.31 -9.39
C THR A 132 -27.91 4.03 -7.94
N THR A 133 -27.38 2.95 -7.37
CA THR A 133 -27.57 2.56 -5.97
C THR A 133 -26.22 2.38 -5.29
N ILE A 134 -26.24 2.11 -3.97
CA ILE A 134 -25.02 1.77 -3.24
C ILE A 134 -24.41 0.48 -3.78
N GLU A 135 -25.24 -0.51 -4.17
CA GLU A 135 -24.81 -1.75 -4.82
C GLU A 135 -24.03 -1.45 -6.10
N ASN A 136 -24.60 -0.66 -7.01
CA ASN A 136 -23.98 -0.37 -8.30
C ASN A 136 -22.69 0.45 -8.11
N ALA A 137 -22.71 1.45 -7.22
CA ALA A 137 -21.52 2.23 -6.89
C ALA A 137 -20.39 1.35 -6.30
N ALA A 138 -20.74 0.39 -5.45
CA ALA A 138 -19.81 -0.56 -4.86
C ALA A 138 -19.21 -1.52 -5.91
N GLN A 139 -20.03 -2.06 -6.81
CA GLN A 139 -19.54 -2.95 -7.88
C GLN A 139 -18.63 -2.23 -8.87
N ASN A 140 -18.97 -0.99 -9.22
CA ASN A 140 -18.11 -0.15 -10.07
C ASN A 140 -16.78 0.13 -9.38
N PHE A 141 -16.80 0.44 -8.08
CA PHE A 141 -15.59 0.65 -7.29
C PHE A 141 -14.69 -0.60 -7.27
N LEU A 142 -15.25 -1.78 -6.98
CA LEU A 142 -14.50 -3.04 -6.98
C LEU A 142 -13.88 -3.34 -8.34
N SER A 143 -14.63 -3.12 -9.42
CA SER A 143 -14.16 -3.38 -10.79
C SER A 143 -12.97 -2.49 -11.15
N GLN A 144 -13.04 -1.19 -10.81
CA GLN A 144 -11.96 -0.22 -11.03
C GLN A 144 -10.74 -0.51 -10.13
N LEU A 145 -10.96 -0.87 -8.87
CA LEU A 145 -9.87 -1.19 -7.95
C LEU A 145 -9.14 -2.46 -8.38
N ASN A 146 -9.87 -3.47 -8.84
CA ASN A 146 -9.29 -4.70 -9.36
C ASN A 146 -8.49 -4.48 -10.66
N SER A 147 -8.94 -3.59 -11.55
CA SER A 147 -8.22 -3.33 -12.82
C SER A 147 -6.85 -2.73 -12.59
N ILE A 148 -6.68 -1.82 -11.62
CA ILE A 148 -5.37 -1.23 -11.33
C ILE A 148 -4.45 -2.16 -10.51
N ARG A 149 -4.97 -3.27 -10.00
CA ARG A 149 -4.26 -4.20 -9.10
C ARG A 149 -3.95 -5.56 -9.71
N GLN A 150 -4.27 -5.80 -10.99
CA GLN A 150 -4.14 -7.14 -11.59
C GLN A 150 -2.74 -7.77 -11.43
N SER A 151 -1.68 -6.95 -11.51
CA SER A 151 -0.28 -7.37 -11.35
C SER A 151 0.30 -7.06 -9.96
N GLU A 152 -0.47 -6.47 -9.05
CA GLU A 152 0.01 -5.91 -7.78
C GLU A 152 -0.96 -6.19 -6.62
N ARG A 153 -1.62 -7.35 -6.65
CA ARG A 153 -2.62 -7.76 -5.65
C ARG A 153 -2.09 -7.83 -4.23
N SER A 154 -0.78 -7.92 -4.05
CA SER A 154 -0.06 -7.98 -2.77
C SER A 154 0.11 -6.63 -2.07
N ARG A 155 -0.23 -5.49 -2.71
CA ARG A 155 -0.12 -4.17 -2.07
C ARG A 155 -1.21 -4.01 -1.02
N TYR A 156 -0.88 -3.58 0.20
CA TYR A 156 -1.90 -3.34 1.22
C TYR A 156 -2.80 -2.16 0.84
N LEU A 157 -4.02 -2.17 1.34
CA LEU A 157 -5.04 -1.17 1.08
C LEU A 157 -5.41 -0.45 2.37
N ILE A 158 -5.31 0.88 2.33
CA ILE A 158 -5.90 1.77 3.33
C ILE A 158 -7.02 2.54 2.65
N MET A 159 -8.24 2.41 3.16
CA MET A 159 -9.42 3.03 2.57
C MET A 159 -9.86 4.21 3.44
N LEU A 160 -9.97 5.41 2.89
CA LEU A 160 -10.53 6.56 3.58
C LEU A 160 -11.85 6.95 2.90
N ALA A 161 -12.94 6.98 3.66
CA ALA A 161 -14.26 7.27 3.10
C ALA A 161 -15.00 8.32 3.92
N HIS A 162 -15.55 9.33 3.23
CA HIS A 162 -16.35 10.38 3.84
C HIS A 162 -17.85 10.12 3.66
N SER A 163 -18.60 10.27 4.76
CA SER A 163 -20.07 10.29 4.75
C SER A 163 -20.66 9.07 4.01
N HIS A 164 -21.56 9.29 3.05
CA HIS A 164 -22.15 8.24 2.20
C HIS A 164 -21.11 7.33 1.51
N GLY A 165 -19.90 7.83 1.20
CA GLY A 165 -18.84 7.01 0.62
C GLY A 165 -18.42 5.85 1.51
N GLY A 166 -18.56 5.97 2.83
CA GLY A 166 -18.32 4.88 3.76
C GLY A 166 -19.33 3.75 3.64
N LEU A 167 -20.59 4.04 3.29
CA LEU A 167 -21.60 3.02 3.02
C LEU A 167 -21.30 2.24 1.73
N VAL A 168 -20.85 2.96 0.69
CA VAL A 168 -20.39 2.36 -0.58
C VAL A 168 -19.19 1.45 -0.32
N LEU A 169 -18.21 1.93 0.46
CA LEU A 169 -17.04 1.13 0.84
C LEU A 169 -17.44 -0.14 1.62
N LYS A 170 -18.31 -0.01 2.63
CA LYS A 170 -18.82 -1.17 3.37
C LYS A 170 -19.47 -2.19 2.44
N LYS A 171 -20.36 -1.76 1.55
CA LYS A 171 -21.02 -2.64 0.60
C LYS A 171 -20.03 -3.29 -0.36
N ALA A 172 -19.01 -2.56 -0.81
CA ALA A 172 -17.96 -3.08 -1.66
C ALA A 172 -17.18 -4.20 -0.96
N LEU A 173 -16.68 -3.97 0.25
CA LEU A 173 -15.90 -4.98 0.98
C LEU A 173 -16.74 -6.23 1.33
N VAL A 174 -18.00 -6.05 1.72
CA VAL A 174 -18.92 -7.19 1.96
C VAL A 174 -19.18 -7.98 0.67
N SER A 175 -19.33 -7.29 -0.47
CA SER A 175 -19.53 -7.95 -1.77
C SER A 175 -18.26 -8.65 -2.24
N ALA A 176 -17.10 -8.05 -1.98
CA ALA A 176 -15.80 -8.61 -2.35
C ALA A 176 -15.49 -9.91 -1.61
N ALA A 177 -15.81 -9.98 -0.31
CA ALA A 177 -15.62 -11.19 0.49
C ALA A 177 -16.43 -12.41 -0.01
N ARG A 178 -17.52 -12.17 -0.76
CA ARG A 178 -18.39 -13.22 -1.33
C ARG A 178 -17.97 -13.64 -2.74
N SER A 179 -16.94 -13.02 -3.30
CA SER A 179 -16.47 -13.26 -4.67
C SER A 179 -15.02 -13.69 -4.67
N THR A 180 -14.72 -14.86 -5.24
CA THR A 180 -13.33 -15.33 -5.43
C THR A 180 -12.51 -14.36 -6.29
N HIS A 181 -13.16 -13.59 -7.16
CA HIS A 181 -12.50 -12.59 -8.00
C HIS A 181 -12.00 -11.37 -7.19
N PHE A 182 -12.71 -10.99 -6.14
CA PHE A 182 -12.44 -9.77 -5.36
C PHE A 182 -11.96 -10.05 -3.92
N ALA A 183 -11.89 -11.31 -3.48
CA ALA A 183 -11.49 -11.69 -2.13
C ALA A 183 -10.17 -11.04 -1.68
N HIS A 184 -9.19 -10.99 -2.60
CA HIS A 184 -7.88 -10.37 -2.37
C HIS A 184 -7.95 -8.88 -1.96
N ILE A 185 -9.02 -8.16 -2.32
CA ILE A 185 -9.24 -6.75 -1.90
C ILE A 185 -9.50 -6.69 -0.40
N VAL A 186 -10.31 -7.61 0.13
CA VAL A 186 -10.62 -7.68 1.56
C VAL A 186 -9.38 -8.11 2.34
N GLU A 187 -8.70 -9.17 1.87
CA GLU A 187 -7.46 -9.68 2.47
C GLU A 187 -6.36 -8.62 2.52
N SER A 188 -6.24 -7.80 1.47
CA SER A 188 -5.26 -6.72 1.40
C SER A 188 -5.65 -5.47 2.19
N THR A 189 -6.92 -5.31 2.58
CA THR A 189 -7.39 -4.15 3.34
C THR A 189 -6.98 -4.28 4.79
N THR A 190 -5.95 -3.52 5.18
CA THR A 190 -5.38 -3.51 6.54
C THR A 190 -5.92 -2.36 7.39
N GLY A 191 -6.45 -1.31 6.75
CA GLY A 191 -6.89 -0.10 7.42
C GLY A 191 -8.10 0.56 6.76
N VAL A 192 -9.03 1.07 7.58
CA VAL A 192 -10.15 1.89 7.10
C VAL A 192 -10.32 3.13 7.97
N VAL A 193 -10.44 4.29 7.34
CA VAL A 193 -10.74 5.58 7.97
C VAL A 193 -12.11 6.06 7.51
N PHE A 194 -13.04 6.21 8.44
CA PHE A 194 -14.36 6.77 8.18
C PHE A 194 -14.43 8.21 8.68
N LEU A 195 -14.80 9.14 7.81
CA LEU A 195 -15.04 10.54 8.15
C LEU A 195 -16.55 10.79 8.16
N GLY A 196 -17.19 10.73 9.32
CA GLY A 196 -18.62 10.97 9.49
C GLY A 196 -19.50 9.97 8.75
N THR A 197 -19.12 8.70 8.66
CA THR A 197 -19.96 7.71 7.96
C THR A 197 -21.20 7.40 8.81
N PRO A 198 -22.43 7.48 8.24
CA PRO A 198 -23.66 7.15 8.97
C PRO A 198 -23.86 5.64 9.08
N HIS A 199 -23.04 4.95 9.88
CA HIS A 199 -23.06 3.50 10.03
C HIS A 199 -24.43 2.96 10.43
N PHE A 200 -25.21 3.74 11.18
CA PHE A 200 -26.56 3.40 11.64
C PHE A 200 -27.60 4.47 11.23
N GLY A 201 -27.34 5.18 10.14
CA GLY A 201 -28.27 6.14 9.52
C GLY A 201 -27.95 7.61 9.79
N ALA A 202 -28.40 8.49 8.92
CA ALA A 202 -28.25 9.94 9.09
C ALA A 202 -29.44 10.53 9.88
N ASP A 203 -29.38 11.81 10.26
CA ASP A 203 -30.50 12.47 10.92
C ASP A 203 -31.78 12.37 10.08
N ILE A 204 -32.84 11.82 10.67
CA ILE A 204 -34.08 11.47 9.96
C ILE A 204 -34.72 12.67 9.26
N ILE A 205 -34.64 13.86 9.83
CA ILE A 205 -35.23 15.08 9.25
C ILE A 205 -34.44 15.47 7.99
N ILE A 206 -33.12 15.39 8.05
CA ILE A 206 -32.24 15.74 6.94
C ILE A 206 -32.42 14.75 5.79
N SER A 207 -32.46 13.46 6.09
CA SER A 207 -32.69 12.42 5.10
C SER A 207 -34.08 12.55 4.47
N ALA A 208 -35.13 12.80 5.27
CA ALA A 208 -36.48 13.03 4.77
C ALA A 208 -36.55 14.25 3.84
N ILE A 209 -35.88 15.35 4.18
CA ILE A 209 -35.79 16.54 3.31
C ILE A 209 -35.08 16.19 1.99
N ALA A 210 -33.96 15.45 2.04
CA ALA A 210 -33.21 15.08 0.84
C ALA A 210 -34.03 14.16 -0.09
N ILE A 211 -34.72 13.17 0.47
CA ILE A 211 -35.60 12.25 -0.27
C ILE A 211 -36.79 13.02 -0.87
N MET A 212 -37.43 13.87 -0.08
CA MET A 212 -38.52 14.71 -0.54
C MET A 212 -38.07 15.62 -1.69
N GLN A 213 -36.89 16.25 -1.59
CA GLN A 213 -36.30 17.03 -2.67
C GLN A 213 -36.06 16.19 -3.93
N ALA A 214 -35.49 14.98 -3.80
CA ALA A 214 -35.29 14.09 -4.92
C ALA A 214 -36.62 13.74 -5.59
N TRP A 215 -37.64 13.32 -4.83
CA TRP A 215 -38.96 13.01 -5.35
C TRP A 215 -39.59 14.16 -6.14
N PHE A 216 -39.49 15.38 -5.61
CA PHE A 216 -39.97 16.56 -6.33
C PHE A 216 -39.18 16.85 -7.60
N LEU A 217 -37.90 16.52 -7.66
CA LEU A 217 -37.05 16.65 -8.84
C LEU A 217 -37.15 15.46 -9.81
N SER A 218 -38.05 14.49 -9.57
CA SER A 218 -38.27 13.35 -10.46
C SER A 218 -38.49 13.74 -11.94
N PRO A 219 -39.27 14.81 -12.27
CA PRO A 219 -39.44 15.24 -13.66
C PRO A 219 -38.16 15.72 -14.36
N VAL A 220 -37.12 16.08 -13.61
CA VAL A 220 -35.81 16.51 -14.13
C VAL A 220 -34.72 15.48 -13.83
N ASN A 221 -35.12 14.21 -13.81
CA ASN A 221 -34.25 13.05 -13.71
C ASN A 221 -33.40 13.01 -12.43
N SER A 222 -34.05 12.99 -11.28
CA SER A 222 -33.41 12.77 -9.96
C SER A 222 -33.23 11.30 -9.61
N ASN A 223 -32.38 11.01 -8.63
CA ASN A 223 -32.16 9.65 -8.13
C ASN A 223 -32.40 9.56 -6.60
N PRO A 224 -33.61 9.22 -6.14
CA PRO A 224 -33.88 8.99 -4.72
C PRO A 224 -33.32 7.66 -4.19
N ALA A 225 -33.04 6.68 -5.04
CA ALA A 225 -32.64 5.32 -4.63
C ALA A 225 -31.29 5.33 -3.89
N ILE A 226 -30.36 6.20 -4.30
CA ILE A 226 -29.06 6.35 -3.63
C ILE A 226 -29.16 6.87 -2.19
N LEU A 227 -30.30 7.51 -1.82
CA LEU A 227 -30.53 8.04 -0.48
C LEU A 227 -31.19 7.04 0.47
N TRP A 228 -31.91 6.06 -0.08
CA TRP A 228 -32.73 5.12 0.71
C TRP A 228 -31.96 4.44 1.84
N PRO A 229 -30.72 3.95 1.63
CA PRO A 229 -29.96 3.30 2.69
C PRO A 229 -29.68 4.20 3.90
N MET A 230 -29.70 5.53 3.77
CA MET A 230 -29.41 6.44 4.88
C MET A 230 -30.53 6.51 5.94
N ILE A 231 -31.72 5.95 5.63
CA ILE A 231 -32.88 5.92 6.52
C ILE A 231 -33.32 4.50 6.90
N ASP A 232 -32.89 3.49 6.15
CA ASP A 232 -33.24 2.10 6.42
C ASP A 232 -32.33 1.52 7.52
N SER A 233 -32.85 1.50 8.74
CA SER A 233 -32.10 1.01 9.90
C SER A 233 -31.74 -0.48 9.77
N ASN A 234 -32.62 -1.31 9.20
CA ASN A 234 -32.40 -2.75 9.12
C ASN A 234 -31.32 -3.06 8.10
N TYR A 235 -31.41 -2.45 6.90
CA TYR A 235 -30.37 -2.59 5.89
C TYR A 235 -28.99 -2.18 6.42
N LEU A 236 -28.89 -1.06 7.14
CA LEU A 236 -27.62 -0.58 7.68
C LEU A 236 -27.07 -1.45 8.81
N LEU A 237 -27.95 -1.99 9.67
CA LEU A 237 -27.56 -2.94 10.70
C LEU A 237 -26.98 -4.22 10.08
N ASP A 238 -27.68 -4.80 9.10
CA ASP A 238 -27.22 -6.00 8.39
C ASP A 238 -25.91 -5.74 7.64
N LEU A 239 -25.80 -4.59 6.96
CA LEU A 239 -24.59 -4.19 6.25
C LEU A 239 -23.42 -4.01 7.24
N HIS A 240 -23.66 -3.40 8.40
CA HIS A 240 -22.62 -3.21 9.40
C HIS A 240 -22.17 -4.53 10.02
N ALA A 241 -23.10 -5.43 10.35
CA ALA A 241 -22.78 -6.75 10.86
C ALA A 241 -21.95 -7.56 9.85
N ALA A 242 -22.37 -7.56 8.59
CA ALA A 242 -21.62 -8.22 7.51
C ALA A 242 -20.23 -7.58 7.30
N PHE A 243 -20.12 -6.26 7.39
CA PHE A 243 -18.84 -5.56 7.30
C PHE A 243 -17.89 -5.97 8.44
N GLY A 244 -18.38 -5.96 9.68
CA GLY A 244 -17.57 -6.37 10.85
C GLY A 244 -17.07 -7.81 10.74
N ALA A 245 -17.86 -8.72 10.15
CA ALA A 245 -17.46 -10.10 9.92
C ALA A 245 -16.31 -10.26 8.90
N VAL A 246 -16.19 -9.37 7.91
CA VAL A 246 -15.19 -9.49 6.84
C VAL A 246 -13.96 -8.61 7.05
N THR A 247 -14.01 -7.63 7.96
CA THR A 247 -12.89 -6.72 8.24
C THR A 247 -12.32 -6.89 9.65
N GLY A 248 -12.46 -8.07 10.27
CA GLY A 248 -11.97 -8.31 11.63
C GLY A 248 -10.45 -8.15 11.80
N HIS A 249 -9.69 -8.27 10.71
CA HIS A 249 -8.24 -8.06 10.67
C HIS A 249 -7.81 -6.60 10.41
N ALA A 250 -8.72 -5.74 9.95
CA ALA A 250 -8.39 -4.38 9.55
C ALA A 250 -8.58 -3.41 10.72
N GLN A 251 -7.61 -2.52 10.93
CA GLN A 251 -7.75 -1.45 11.90
C GLN A 251 -8.69 -0.36 11.38
N ILE A 252 -9.58 0.13 12.23
CA ILE A 252 -10.61 1.11 11.87
C ILE A 252 -10.44 2.38 12.68
N PHE A 253 -10.47 3.53 12.01
CA PHE A 253 -10.63 4.84 12.63
C PHE A 253 -11.96 5.48 12.21
N ASN A 254 -12.82 5.77 13.18
CA ASN A 254 -14.03 6.57 12.97
C ASN A 254 -13.79 8.00 13.46
N PHE A 255 -13.82 8.97 12.56
CA PHE A 255 -13.87 10.39 12.89
C PHE A 255 -15.32 10.88 12.82
N TYR A 256 -15.76 11.63 13.83
CA TYR A 256 -17.13 12.15 13.89
C TYR A 256 -17.18 13.65 14.18
N GLU A 257 -18.30 14.27 13.81
CA GLU A 257 -18.53 15.71 13.98
C GLU A 257 -18.67 16.10 15.45
N GLY A 258 -17.93 17.13 15.86
CA GLY A 258 -18.01 17.80 17.16
C GLY A 258 -18.78 19.12 17.11
N ARG A 259 -19.17 19.60 15.92
CA ARG A 259 -20.02 20.78 15.74
C ARG A 259 -21.22 20.49 14.85
N LYS A 260 -22.33 21.18 15.13
CA LYS A 260 -23.54 21.09 14.29
C LYS A 260 -23.31 21.81 12.96
N SER A 261 -23.77 21.22 11.87
CA SER A 261 -23.84 21.86 10.56
C SER A 261 -24.94 22.92 10.52
N THR A 262 -24.64 24.07 9.93
CA THR A 262 -25.62 25.16 9.76
C THR A 262 -26.50 24.90 8.54
N MET A 263 -27.82 24.83 8.73
CA MET A 263 -28.82 24.78 7.67
C MET A 263 -29.58 26.11 7.61
N LYS A 264 -29.60 26.74 6.43
CA LYS A 264 -30.37 27.96 6.17
C LYS A 264 -31.79 27.60 5.70
N LEU A 265 -32.80 28.08 6.40
CA LEU A 265 -34.20 28.00 6.01
C LEU A 265 -34.74 29.44 5.87
N GLY A 266 -34.60 30.01 4.67
CA GLY A 266 -34.90 31.43 4.45
C GLY A 266 -33.93 32.33 5.25
N PRO A 267 -34.41 33.31 6.04
CA PRO A 267 -33.57 34.16 6.88
C PRO A 267 -33.07 33.48 8.17
N ILE A 268 -33.60 32.30 8.51
CA ILE A 268 -33.28 31.60 9.76
C ILE A 268 -32.16 30.58 9.53
N SER A 269 -31.19 30.53 10.44
CA SER A 269 -30.12 29.52 10.46
C SER A 269 -30.32 28.57 11.64
N ILE A 270 -30.40 27.27 11.37
CA ILE A 270 -30.60 26.23 12.37
C ILE A 270 -29.39 25.30 12.35
N GLY A 271 -28.79 25.07 13.53
CA GLY A 271 -27.73 24.07 13.68
C GLY A 271 -28.30 22.67 13.84
N LYS A 272 -27.83 21.71 13.04
CA LYS A 272 -28.24 20.31 13.06
C LYS A 272 -27.04 19.38 12.95
N TRP A 273 -27.07 18.28 13.69
CA TRP A 273 -26.18 17.14 13.45
C TRP A 273 -26.62 16.46 12.15
N ILE A 274 -25.69 16.22 11.24
CA ILE A 274 -25.95 15.44 10.03
C ILE A 274 -25.92 13.96 10.37
N VAL A 275 -24.93 13.54 11.15
CA VAL A 275 -24.76 12.17 11.63
C VAL A 275 -24.50 12.22 13.12
N HIS A 276 -25.47 11.76 13.89
CA HIS A 276 -25.34 11.67 15.34
C HIS A 276 -24.17 10.77 15.73
N LYS A 277 -23.45 11.10 16.80
CA LYS A 277 -22.31 10.31 17.32
C LYS A 277 -22.59 8.81 17.36
N LYS A 278 -23.76 8.40 17.88
CA LYS A 278 -24.20 6.99 17.96
C LYS A 278 -24.27 6.26 16.61
N SER A 279 -24.40 7.00 15.51
CA SER A 279 -24.39 6.50 14.14
C SER A 279 -23.01 6.58 13.50
N ALA A 280 -22.18 7.54 13.91
CA ALA A 280 -20.84 7.74 13.36
C ALA A 280 -19.78 6.79 13.94
N ILE A 281 -20.06 6.15 15.09
CA ILE A 281 -19.10 5.30 15.81
C ILE A 281 -19.64 3.90 16.07
N TYR A 282 -18.73 2.98 16.34
CA TYR A 282 -19.01 1.66 16.91
C TYR A 282 -17.80 1.19 17.71
N HIS A 283 -17.94 0.11 18.47
CA HIS A 283 -16.87 -0.39 19.34
C HIS A 283 -16.48 -1.82 18.96
N ALA A 284 -15.18 -2.04 18.77
CA ALA A 284 -14.56 -3.35 18.76
C ALA A 284 -13.19 -3.23 19.44
N PRO A 285 -12.93 -3.94 20.56
CA PRO A 285 -11.70 -3.80 21.32
C PRO A 285 -10.45 -4.00 20.45
N ASN A 286 -9.44 -3.14 20.63
CA ASN A 286 -8.13 -3.19 19.95
C ASN A 286 -8.14 -3.07 18.41
N VAL A 287 -9.31 -2.87 17.80
CA VAL A 287 -9.47 -2.79 16.34
C VAL A 287 -10.06 -1.44 15.92
N VAL A 288 -10.96 -0.86 16.72
CA VAL A 288 -11.70 0.36 16.37
C VAL A 288 -11.36 1.53 17.28
N ASN A 289 -10.88 2.61 16.68
CA ASN A 289 -10.63 3.90 17.33
C ASN A 289 -11.72 4.91 16.94
N ASN A 290 -12.26 5.64 17.91
CA ASN A 290 -13.28 6.66 17.68
C ASN A 290 -12.76 8.03 18.13
N ILE A 291 -12.66 8.98 17.21
CA ILE A 291 -12.03 10.28 17.43
C ILE A 291 -12.99 11.41 17.04
N GLU A 292 -13.17 12.38 17.93
CA GLU A 292 -13.97 13.57 17.63
C GLU A 292 -13.10 14.61 16.91
N LEU A 293 -13.65 15.25 15.87
CA LEU A 293 -13.06 16.45 15.28
C LEU A 293 -13.91 17.66 15.62
N SER A 294 -13.28 18.80 15.94
CA SER A 294 -13.96 20.05 16.29
C SER A 294 -14.56 20.78 15.07
N LEU A 295 -15.10 20.01 14.13
CA LEU A 295 -15.64 20.41 12.84
C LEU A 295 -17.10 19.97 12.70
N ASP A 296 -17.80 20.57 11.76
CA ASP A 296 -19.09 20.06 11.31
C ASP A 296 -18.93 18.98 10.22
N HIS A 297 -20.00 18.24 9.95
CA HIS A 297 -20.01 17.17 8.94
C HIS A 297 -19.41 17.52 7.57
N ARG A 298 -19.62 18.76 7.12
CA ARG A 298 -19.25 19.21 5.77
C ARG A 298 -17.77 19.53 5.67
N HIS A 299 -17.11 19.74 6.80
CA HIS A 299 -15.70 20.08 6.88
C HIS A 299 -14.83 18.92 7.39
N LEU A 300 -15.41 17.78 7.82
CA LEU A 300 -14.66 16.61 8.29
C LEU A 300 -13.60 16.08 7.32
N ASN A 301 -13.73 16.38 6.02
CA ASN A 301 -12.78 15.97 4.98
C ASN A 301 -12.03 17.13 4.30
N LYS A 302 -12.14 18.35 4.84
CA LYS A 302 -11.63 19.58 4.22
C LYS A 302 -10.69 20.32 5.17
N PHE A 303 -9.39 20.29 4.87
CA PHE A 303 -8.36 20.93 5.69
C PHE A 303 -7.63 21.99 4.86
N GLY A 304 -7.70 23.26 5.29
CA GLY A 304 -7.03 24.39 4.64
C GLY A 304 -5.65 24.72 5.21
N SER A 305 -5.28 24.06 6.31
CA SER A 305 -3.98 24.16 6.98
C SER A 305 -3.70 22.84 7.72
N LYS A 306 -2.46 22.65 8.19
CA LYS A 306 -2.07 21.50 9.02
C LYS A 306 -2.56 21.67 10.48
N ASP A 307 -3.86 21.94 10.66
CA ASP A 307 -4.49 22.19 11.96
C ASP A 307 -4.60 20.91 12.82
N VAL A 308 -5.10 21.05 14.04
CA VAL A 308 -5.26 19.91 14.97
C VAL A 308 -6.16 18.80 14.41
N ASN A 309 -7.16 19.15 13.59
CA ASN A 309 -8.08 18.16 13.02
C ASN A 309 -7.41 17.38 11.89
N TYR A 310 -6.68 18.07 11.00
CA TYR A 310 -5.85 17.45 9.98
C TYR A 310 -4.80 16.53 10.62
N VAL A 311 -4.09 17.02 11.65
CA VAL A 311 -3.07 16.25 12.36
C VAL A 311 -3.64 14.95 12.93
N ALA A 312 -4.87 14.97 13.46
CA ALA A 312 -5.51 13.76 13.95
C ALA A 312 -5.77 12.73 12.84
N VAL A 313 -6.29 13.17 11.67
CA VAL A 313 -6.53 12.30 10.51
C VAL A 313 -5.21 11.78 9.93
N ARG A 314 -4.21 12.65 9.79
CA ARG A 314 -2.87 12.30 9.32
C ARG A 314 -2.22 11.26 10.23
N ASN A 315 -2.28 11.44 11.54
CA ASN A 315 -1.68 10.49 12.48
C ASN A 315 -2.31 9.09 12.36
N ALA A 316 -3.64 9.01 12.21
CA ALA A 316 -4.32 7.74 11.94
C ALA A 316 -3.85 7.10 10.62
N LEU A 317 -3.71 7.88 9.55
CA LEU A 317 -3.19 7.38 8.27
C LEU A 317 -1.75 6.87 8.39
N LEU A 318 -0.86 7.62 9.05
CA LEU A 318 0.53 7.22 9.26
C LEU A 318 0.62 5.95 10.11
N GLU A 319 -0.18 5.84 11.18
CA GLU A 319 -0.26 4.64 12.00
C GLU A 319 -0.66 3.42 11.17
N LEU A 320 -1.71 3.53 10.35
CA LEU A 320 -2.15 2.46 9.45
C LEU A 320 -1.08 2.08 8.42
N ILE A 321 -0.34 3.06 7.87
CA ILE A 321 0.77 2.81 6.94
C ILE A 321 1.87 2.01 7.64
N HIS A 322 2.32 2.47 8.81
CA HIS A 322 3.36 1.80 9.57
C HIS A 322 2.96 0.37 9.96
N ASN A 323 1.72 0.17 10.42
CA ASN A 323 1.22 -1.15 10.78
C ASN A 323 1.16 -2.08 9.57
N SER A 324 0.70 -1.60 8.41
CA SER A 324 0.67 -2.37 7.16
C SER A 324 2.07 -2.82 6.72
N LEU A 325 3.04 -1.90 6.78
CA LEU A 325 4.44 -2.22 6.45
C LEU A 325 5.07 -3.15 7.50
N ALA A 326 4.70 -3.02 8.78
CA ALA A 326 5.19 -3.89 9.85
C ALA A 326 4.64 -5.32 9.77
N ILE A 327 3.37 -5.51 9.41
CA ILE A 327 2.77 -6.82 9.10
C ILE A 327 3.63 -7.54 8.06
N ARG A 328 4.06 -6.82 7.01
CA ARG A 328 4.95 -7.37 6.00
C ARG A 328 6.28 -7.84 6.57
N ARG A 329 6.94 -7.01 7.38
CA ARG A 329 8.23 -7.37 7.99
C ARG A 329 8.13 -8.64 8.84
N LYS A 330 6.98 -8.86 9.49
CA LYS A 330 6.71 -10.08 10.26
C LYS A 330 6.41 -11.30 9.40
N ASN A 331 5.78 -11.11 8.24
CA ASN A 331 5.37 -12.20 7.35
C ASN A 331 6.47 -12.63 6.37
N THR A 332 7.52 -11.84 6.16
CA THR A 332 8.67 -12.24 5.33
C THR A 332 9.41 -13.40 6.00
N VAL A 333 9.47 -14.54 5.33
CA VAL A 333 10.28 -15.69 5.80
C VAL A 333 11.74 -15.42 5.46
N TYR A 334 12.54 -15.05 6.46
CA TYR A 334 13.94 -14.70 6.29
C TYR A 334 14.83 -15.76 6.94
N LEU A 335 15.38 -16.67 6.13
CA LEU A 335 16.21 -17.78 6.59
C LEU A 335 17.63 -17.67 6.02
N VAL A 336 18.28 -16.55 6.32
CA VAL A 336 19.69 -16.26 6.01
C VAL A 336 20.48 -16.30 7.33
N PRO A 337 21.49 -17.18 7.48
CA PRO A 337 22.10 -17.45 8.78
C PRO A 337 23.10 -16.38 9.27
N PHE A 338 23.47 -15.41 8.42
CA PHE A 338 24.45 -14.38 8.73
C PHE A 338 24.15 -13.07 7.98
N SER A 339 24.85 -11.99 8.35
CA SER A 339 24.81 -10.65 7.74
C SER A 339 26.16 -10.31 7.11
N THR A 340 26.25 -9.18 6.42
CA THR A 340 27.56 -8.64 6.01
C THR A 340 28.47 -8.42 7.23
N VAL A 341 29.78 -8.59 7.05
CA VAL A 341 30.78 -8.30 8.08
C VAL A 341 30.82 -6.81 8.42
N MET A 342 31.23 -6.46 9.64
CA MET A 342 31.31 -5.06 10.09
C MET A 342 32.29 -4.21 9.24
N SER A 343 33.39 -4.84 8.79
CA SER A 343 34.40 -4.25 7.90
C SER A 343 33.92 -4.09 6.45
N TYR A 344 32.69 -4.52 6.12
CA TYR A 344 32.19 -4.54 4.74
C TYR A 344 32.37 -3.20 4.05
N THR A 345 33.14 -3.20 2.96
CA THR A 345 33.36 -2.03 2.13
C THR A 345 32.51 -2.12 0.88
N ASP A 346 31.65 -1.11 0.67
CA ASP A 346 30.73 -1.09 -0.46
C ASP A 346 31.49 -0.89 -1.78
N ARG A 347 31.15 -1.73 -2.76
CA ARG A 347 31.70 -1.69 -4.12
C ARG A 347 30.61 -1.15 -5.05
N HIS A 348 30.37 0.15 -4.95
CA HIS A 348 29.15 0.79 -5.44
C HIS A 348 28.78 0.47 -6.90
N LEU A 349 29.75 0.44 -7.81
CA LEU A 349 29.51 0.12 -9.23
C LEU A 349 29.03 -1.33 -9.42
N ILE A 350 29.62 -2.27 -8.68
CA ILE A 350 29.24 -3.69 -8.70
C ILE A 350 27.89 -3.88 -8.03
N SER A 351 27.66 -3.23 -6.88
CA SER A 351 26.36 -3.25 -6.18
C SER A 351 25.23 -2.79 -7.11
N GLN A 352 25.45 -1.71 -7.87
CA GLN A 352 24.49 -1.23 -8.87
C GLN A 352 24.29 -2.20 -10.04
N SER A 353 25.37 -2.81 -10.54
CA SER A 353 25.31 -3.83 -11.59
C SER A 353 24.47 -5.04 -11.17
N ILE A 354 24.71 -5.56 -9.95
CA ILE A 354 23.95 -6.67 -9.36
C ILE A 354 22.46 -6.29 -9.25
N GLU A 355 22.14 -5.08 -8.77
CA GLU A 355 20.75 -4.63 -8.68
C GLU A 355 20.05 -4.55 -10.04
N ALA A 356 20.75 -4.08 -11.09
CA ALA A 356 20.21 -4.02 -12.43
C ALA A 356 19.98 -5.42 -13.01
N LYS A 357 20.95 -6.33 -12.85
CA LYS A 357 20.89 -7.71 -13.36
C LYS A 357 19.84 -8.55 -12.65
N MET A 358 19.63 -8.36 -11.35
CA MET A 358 18.55 -9.01 -10.61
C MET A 358 17.14 -8.53 -10.99
N LYS A 359 17.03 -7.52 -11.86
CA LYS A 359 15.76 -7.06 -12.45
C LYS A 359 15.61 -7.46 -13.92
N ALA A 360 16.63 -8.04 -14.54
CA ALA A 360 16.58 -8.52 -15.91
C ALA A 360 15.79 -9.83 -15.98
N THR A 361 14.76 -9.86 -16.83
CA THR A 361 13.84 -10.99 -16.97
C THR A 361 14.26 -11.93 -18.08
N HIS A 362 14.25 -13.24 -17.80
CA HIS A 362 14.55 -14.29 -18.75
C HIS A 362 13.29 -15.10 -19.10
N GLU A 363 12.71 -14.86 -20.27
CA GLU A 363 11.53 -15.60 -20.75
C GLU A 363 11.86 -17.09 -20.93
N ASN A 364 10.97 -17.97 -20.46
CA ASN A 364 11.15 -19.42 -20.50
C ASN A 364 12.36 -19.95 -19.71
N GLY A 365 12.91 -19.18 -18.76
CA GLY A 365 13.85 -19.66 -17.74
C GLY A 365 13.15 -20.50 -16.65
N ILE A 366 13.94 -21.16 -15.79
CA ILE A 366 13.37 -21.88 -14.61
C ILE A 366 12.77 -20.91 -13.58
N VAL A 367 13.27 -19.68 -13.58
CA VAL A 367 12.79 -18.51 -12.85
C VAL A 367 12.93 -17.28 -13.76
N PRO A 368 12.13 -16.22 -13.55
CA PRO A 368 12.26 -14.99 -14.32
C PRO A 368 13.59 -14.25 -14.06
N TYR A 369 14.15 -14.32 -12.85
CA TYR A 369 15.37 -13.60 -12.48
C TYR A 369 16.42 -14.60 -11.99
N ALA A 370 17.51 -14.76 -12.73
CA ALA A 370 18.64 -15.60 -12.34
C ALA A 370 19.94 -14.82 -12.54
N LEU A 371 20.80 -14.78 -11.52
CA LEU A 371 22.11 -14.15 -11.57
C LEU A 371 23.18 -15.09 -11.02
N VAL A 372 24.25 -15.28 -11.80
CA VAL A 372 25.48 -15.95 -11.36
C VAL A 372 26.56 -14.91 -11.10
N VAL A 373 26.98 -14.78 -9.85
CA VAL A 373 28.10 -13.95 -9.43
C VAL A 373 29.35 -14.83 -9.37
N HIS A 374 30.31 -14.61 -10.26
CA HIS A 374 31.49 -15.46 -10.36
C HIS A 374 32.81 -14.69 -10.25
N GLY A 375 33.88 -15.35 -9.81
CA GLY A 375 35.19 -14.70 -9.61
C GLY A 375 36.10 -15.54 -8.71
N LEU A 376 37.34 -15.10 -8.53
CA LEU A 376 38.32 -15.83 -7.72
C LEU A 376 37.86 -16.04 -6.27
N GLY A 377 38.42 -17.02 -5.57
CA GLY A 377 38.23 -17.19 -4.13
C GLY A 377 38.63 -15.91 -3.36
N GLY A 378 37.87 -15.54 -2.34
CA GLY A 378 38.21 -14.41 -1.46
C GLY A 378 37.95 -12.99 -1.99
N VAL A 379 37.38 -12.81 -3.20
CA VAL A 379 37.06 -11.46 -3.75
C VAL A 379 35.78 -10.81 -3.18
N GLY A 380 35.06 -11.50 -2.28
CA GLY A 380 33.87 -10.95 -1.60
C GLY A 380 32.52 -11.23 -2.26
N LYS A 381 32.39 -12.25 -3.12
CA LYS A 381 31.11 -12.62 -3.79
C LYS A 381 29.95 -12.83 -2.81
N SER A 382 30.18 -13.59 -1.74
CA SER A 382 29.17 -13.86 -0.71
C SER A 382 28.77 -12.60 0.05
N GLN A 383 29.73 -11.70 0.32
CA GLN A 383 29.48 -10.41 0.98
C GLN A 383 28.65 -9.46 0.11
N LEU A 384 28.92 -9.40 -1.21
CA LEU A 384 28.11 -8.65 -2.16
C LEU A 384 26.66 -9.19 -2.23
N SER A 385 26.53 -10.52 -2.20
CA SER A 385 25.23 -11.20 -2.21
C SER A 385 24.41 -10.90 -0.95
N LEU A 386 25.05 -10.94 0.22
CA LEU A 386 24.45 -10.53 1.50
C LEU A 386 24.05 -9.05 1.47
N LYS A 387 24.90 -8.18 0.94
CA LYS A 387 24.58 -6.76 0.84
C LYS A 387 23.35 -6.51 -0.04
N TYR A 388 23.26 -7.21 -1.16
CA TYR A 388 22.08 -7.17 -2.02
C TYR A 388 20.82 -7.60 -1.26
N ILE A 389 20.90 -8.72 -0.52
CA ILE A 389 19.78 -9.23 0.30
C ILE A 389 19.35 -8.20 1.35
N GLU A 390 20.29 -7.59 2.08
CA GLU A 390 19.98 -6.61 3.12
C GLU A 390 19.27 -5.39 2.55
N THR A 391 19.75 -4.86 1.43
CA THR A 391 19.16 -3.71 0.73
C THR A 391 17.78 -4.04 0.13
N ASN A 392 17.61 -5.27 -0.36
CA ASN A 392 16.42 -5.71 -1.09
C ASN A 392 15.50 -6.63 -0.28
N ARG A 393 15.71 -6.75 1.04
CA ARG A 393 15.00 -7.70 1.90
C ARG A 393 13.48 -7.59 1.76
N PHE A 394 12.98 -6.36 1.69
CA PHE A 394 11.56 -6.06 1.58
C PHE A 394 11.04 -6.12 0.14
N ASN A 395 11.79 -6.65 -0.82
CA ASN A 395 11.28 -6.92 -2.17
C ASN A 395 10.82 -8.38 -2.31
N TYR A 396 11.10 -9.21 -1.31
CA TYR A 396 10.79 -10.63 -1.29
C TYR A 396 9.92 -10.98 -0.08
N ASP A 397 9.02 -11.94 -0.27
CA ASP A 397 8.19 -12.55 0.77
C ASP A 397 8.91 -13.73 1.45
N ALA A 398 9.88 -14.35 0.77
CA ALA A 398 10.79 -15.33 1.35
C ALA A 398 12.23 -15.17 0.82
N ILE A 399 13.23 -15.30 1.69
CA ILE A 399 14.65 -15.31 1.33
C ILE A 399 15.35 -16.48 2.00
N PHE A 400 15.86 -17.39 1.20
CA PHE A 400 16.56 -18.60 1.66
C PHE A 400 18.02 -18.58 1.25
N TRP A 401 18.88 -19.00 2.16
CA TRP A 401 20.30 -19.17 1.91
C TRP A 401 20.68 -20.66 1.95
N VAL A 402 21.29 -21.15 0.89
CA VAL A 402 21.78 -22.51 0.74
C VAL A 402 23.28 -22.45 0.52
N ASP A 403 24.05 -23.04 1.42
CA ASP A 403 25.46 -23.34 1.17
C ASP A 403 25.53 -24.53 0.21
N ALA A 404 26.02 -24.28 -1.00
CA ALA A 404 26.13 -25.24 -2.10
C ALA A 404 27.57 -25.72 -2.33
N MET A 405 28.46 -25.56 -1.34
CA MET A 405 29.85 -26.04 -1.39
C MET A 405 29.94 -27.56 -1.61
N SER A 406 28.99 -28.32 -1.06
CA SER A 406 28.91 -29.78 -1.20
C SER A 406 27.48 -30.27 -1.02
N ASN A 407 27.20 -31.53 -1.37
CA ASN A 407 25.90 -32.16 -1.08
C ASN A 407 25.56 -32.11 0.41
N ILE A 408 26.54 -32.28 1.30
CA ILE A 408 26.33 -32.29 2.75
C ILE A 408 25.93 -30.90 3.25
N THR A 409 26.62 -29.83 2.82
CA THR A 409 26.28 -28.46 3.23
C THR A 409 24.93 -28.02 2.67
N ALA A 410 24.58 -28.48 1.46
CA ALA A 410 23.25 -28.27 0.89
C ALA A 410 22.16 -28.98 1.73
N ILE A 411 22.37 -30.25 2.10
CA ILE A 411 21.46 -31.01 2.96
C ILE A 411 21.21 -30.28 4.29
N LEU A 412 22.28 -29.87 4.98
CA LEU A 412 22.17 -29.14 6.25
C LEU A 412 21.46 -27.79 6.08
N SER A 413 21.69 -27.11 4.97
CA SER A 413 21.00 -25.87 4.63
C SER A 413 19.51 -26.11 4.46
N PHE A 414 19.09 -27.10 3.67
CA PHE A 414 17.69 -27.42 3.47
C PHE A 414 17.00 -27.97 4.73
N GLU A 415 17.71 -28.70 5.59
CA GLU A 415 17.20 -29.11 6.90
C GLU A 415 16.85 -27.88 7.75
N ARG A 416 17.77 -26.90 7.82
CA ARG A 416 17.54 -25.63 8.50
C ARG A 416 16.36 -24.86 7.89
N LEU A 417 16.22 -24.85 6.55
CA LEU A 417 15.09 -24.23 5.88
C LEU A 417 13.77 -24.92 6.26
N ALA A 418 13.72 -26.24 6.24
CA ALA A 418 12.53 -27.02 6.61
C ALA A 418 12.10 -26.74 8.05
N LEU A 419 13.05 -26.76 9.00
CA LEU A 419 12.78 -26.41 10.40
C LEU A 419 12.27 -24.96 10.54
N GLY A 420 12.89 -24.01 9.84
CA GLY A 420 12.47 -22.61 9.83
C GLY A 420 11.08 -22.38 9.24
N LEU A 421 10.62 -23.28 8.38
CA LEU A 421 9.27 -23.29 7.81
C LEU A 421 8.27 -24.10 8.65
N GLY A 422 8.69 -24.72 9.75
CA GLY A 422 7.86 -25.62 10.55
C GLY A 422 7.48 -26.92 9.84
N LEU A 423 8.27 -27.34 8.85
CA LEU A 423 8.06 -28.59 8.10
C LEU A 423 8.68 -29.77 8.86
N PRO A 424 8.08 -30.97 8.78
CA PRO A 424 8.60 -32.14 9.45
C PRO A 424 9.93 -32.60 8.83
N VAL A 425 10.93 -32.77 9.71
CA VAL A 425 12.25 -33.30 9.36
C VAL A 425 12.42 -34.66 10.01
N GLN A 426 12.60 -35.70 9.19
CA GLN A 426 13.06 -37.00 9.64
C GLN A 426 14.50 -37.17 9.17
N ARG A 427 15.42 -37.26 10.13
CA ARG A 427 16.81 -37.63 9.85
C ARG A 427 16.87 -39.13 9.57
N SER A 428 16.67 -39.52 8.32
CA SER A 428 17.25 -40.78 7.85
C SER A 428 18.77 -40.62 7.87
N VAL A 429 19.51 -41.71 8.10
CA VAL A 429 20.97 -41.74 7.93
C VAL A 429 21.31 -41.04 6.61
N LEU A 430 22.29 -40.13 6.62
CA LEU A 430 22.89 -39.52 5.44
C LEU A 430 23.43 -40.65 4.56
N SER A 431 22.55 -41.23 3.76
CA SER A 431 22.85 -42.26 2.77
C SER A 431 23.28 -41.54 1.51
N ASP A 432 23.97 -42.25 0.61
CA ASP A 432 24.35 -41.77 -0.73
C ASP A 432 23.14 -41.52 -1.66
N ALA A 433 21.97 -41.20 -1.10
CA ALA A 433 20.75 -40.93 -1.83
C ALA A 433 20.86 -39.57 -2.56
N PRO A 434 20.33 -39.46 -3.80
CA PRO A 434 20.29 -38.19 -4.53
C PRO A 434 19.57 -37.10 -3.74
N LEU A 435 20.02 -35.84 -3.86
CA LEU A 435 19.45 -34.71 -3.09
C LEU A 435 17.94 -34.56 -3.31
N GLU A 436 17.49 -34.75 -4.55
CA GLU A 436 16.07 -34.68 -4.91
C GLU A 436 15.20 -35.74 -4.23
N SER A 437 15.78 -36.85 -3.75
CA SER A 437 15.03 -37.91 -3.07
C SER A 437 14.81 -37.64 -1.58
N ILE A 438 15.48 -36.63 -1.01
CA ILE A 438 15.43 -36.34 0.42
C ILE A 438 14.09 -35.66 0.77
N PRO A 439 13.28 -36.22 1.70
CA PRO A 439 11.91 -35.76 1.92
C PRO A 439 11.78 -34.29 2.32
N PHE A 440 12.63 -33.76 3.19
CA PHE A 440 12.53 -32.36 3.62
C PHE A 440 12.99 -31.38 2.55
N ILE A 441 13.91 -31.77 1.65
CA ILE A 441 14.26 -30.96 0.48
C ILE A 441 13.04 -30.80 -0.42
N GLN A 442 12.38 -31.92 -0.74
CA GLN A 442 11.14 -31.90 -1.54
C GLN A 442 10.04 -31.06 -0.90
N GLN A 443 9.86 -31.14 0.42
CA GLN A 443 8.87 -30.32 1.13
C GLN A 443 9.17 -28.81 1.04
N VAL A 444 10.44 -28.39 1.15
CA VAL A 444 10.83 -26.98 0.98
C VAL A 444 10.57 -26.51 -0.46
N LEU A 445 10.90 -27.32 -1.47
CA LEU A 445 10.64 -26.99 -2.87
C LEU A 445 9.14 -26.92 -3.18
N GLN A 446 8.34 -27.84 -2.62
CA GLN A 446 6.88 -27.81 -2.72
C GLN A 446 6.29 -26.58 -2.02
N TRP A 447 6.84 -26.19 -0.87
CA TRP A 447 6.45 -24.96 -0.18
C TRP A 447 6.68 -23.75 -1.07
N LEU A 448 7.86 -23.62 -1.68
CA LEU A 448 8.17 -22.51 -2.61
C LEU A 448 7.21 -22.50 -3.80
N LYS A 449 6.98 -23.65 -4.42
CA LYS A 449 6.05 -23.78 -5.56
C LYS A 449 4.64 -23.33 -5.20
N LYS A 450 4.10 -23.81 -4.07
CA LYS A 450 2.75 -23.44 -3.62
C LYS A 450 2.62 -21.94 -3.38
N HIS A 451 3.63 -21.31 -2.79
CA HIS A 451 3.61 -19.88 -2.51
C HIS A 451 3.84 -19.04 -3.79
N ASP A 452 4.66 -19.52 -4.72
CA ASP A 452 4.83 -18.91 -6.04
C ASP A 452 3.51 -18.87 -6.83
N GLU A 453 2.72 -19.94 -6.78
CA GLU A 453 1.37 -20.01 -7.39
C GLU A 453 0.39 -18.99 -6.76
N LEU A 454 0.59 -18.62 -5.50
CA LEU A 454 -0.16 -17.56 -4.81
C LEU A 454 0.40 -16.15 -5.08
N GLY A 455 1.46 -16.03 -5.88
CA GLY A 455 2.08 -14.76 -6.25
C GLY A 455 3.19 -14.28 -5.30
N TYR A 456 3.70 -15.15 -4.41
CA TYR A 456 4.80 -14.77 -3.50
C TYR A 456 6.08 -14.59 -4.30
N LYS A 457 6.80 -13.51 -4.02
CA LYS A 457 8.16 -13.32 -4.52
C LYS A 457 9.14 -13.96 -3.57
N TRP A 458 10.00 -14.82 -4.08
CA TRP A 458 11.00 -15.48 -3.25
C TRP A 458 12.39 -15.37 -3.87
N LEU A 459 13.41 -15.34 -3.03
CA LEU A 459 14.81 -15.38 -3.43
C LEU A 459 15.48 -16.59 -2.79
N VAL A 460 16.13 -17.43 -3.60
CA VAL A 460 17.03 -18.47 -3.08
C VAL A 460 18.45 -18.16 -3.52
N VAL A 461 19.34 -18.05 -2.52
CA VAL A 461 20.76 -17.85 -2.74
C VAL A 461 21.47 -19.19 -2.59
N PHE A 462 22.22 -19.60 -3.61
CA PHE A 462 23.12 -20.75 -3.57
C PHE A 462 24.56 -20.24 -3.54
N ASP A 463 25.21 -20.31 -2.38
CA ASP A 463 26.56 -19.80 -2.16
C ASP A 463 27.61 -20.91 -2.33
N ASN A 464 28.79 -20.59 -2.86
CA ASN A 464 29.94 -21.49 -3.04
C ASN A 464 29.69 -22.69 -3.97
N TYR A 465 28.90 -22.54 -5.04
CA TYR A 465 28.67 -23.64 -5.98
C TYR A 465 29.83 -23.76 -6.97
N ASP A 466 30.87 -24.50 -6.59
CA ASP A 466 32.12 -24.64 -7.35
C ASP A 466 32.31 -26.02 -8.00
N GLU A 467 31.53 -27.03 -7.59
CA GLU A 467 31.66 -28.43 -8.05
C GLU A 467 30.79 -28.75 -9.27
N ASP A 468 31.25 -29.68 -10.11
CA ASP A 468 30.50 -30.28 -11.23
C ASP A 468 29.47 -31.33 -10.75
N THR A 469 28.98 -31.22 -9.51
CA THR A 469 27.91 -32.09 -9.00
C THR A 469 26.58 -31.58 -9.53
N TYR A 470 26.09 -32.22 -10.60
CA TYR A 470 24.77 -31.97 -11.21
C TYR A 470 23.57 -32.20 -10.23
N GLU A 471 23.83 -32.55 -8.97
CA GLU A 471 22.81 -32.76 -7.94
C GLU A 471 22.12 -31.44 -7.53
N ILE A 472 22.84 -30.32 -7.46
CA ILE A 472 22.25 -29.01 -7.14
C ILE A 472 21.26 -28.57 -8.23
N GLU A 473 21.55 -28.86 -9.51
CA GLU A 473 20.64 -28.58 -10.63
C GLU A 473 19.24 -29.19 -10.41
N ARG A 474 19.18 -30.38 -9.82
CA ARG A 474 17.93 -31.12 -9.61
C ARG A 474 17.07 -30.54 -8.48
N ILE A 475 17.66 -29.76 -7.59
CA ILE A 475 16.97 -29.13 -6.46
C ILE A 475 16.78 -27.62 -6.63
N LEU A 476 17.04 -27.08 -7.83
CA LEU A 476 16.73 -25.68 -8.11
C LEU A 476 15.20 -25.44 -8.06
N PRO A 477 14.73 -24.48 -7.27
CA PRO A 477 13.33 -24.12 -7.25
C PRO A 477 12.91 -23.52 -8.59
N ARG A 478 11.64 -23.74 -8.96
CA ARG A 478 11.05 -23.22 -10.20
C ARG A 478 9.82 -22.40 -9.88
N GLY A 479 9.63 -21.29 -10.57
CA GLY A 479 8.50 -20.40 -10.30
C GLY A 479 8.42 -19.21 -11.25
N LYS A 480 7.25 -18.60 -11.33
CA LYS A 480 6.97 -17.41 -12.15
C LYS A 480 7.31 -16.11 -11.42
N HIS A 481 7.52 -16.16 -10.11
CA HIS A 481 7.76 -15.00 -9.26
C HIS A 481 9.08 -15.11 -8.46
N GLY A 482 9.85 -16.17 -8.70
CA GLY A 482 11.11 -16.46 -8.02
C GLY A 482 12.33 -15.76 -8.59
N SER A 483 13.33 -15.60 -7.74
CA SER A 483 14.68 -15.15 -8.09
C SER A 483 15.71 -16.15 -7.57
N ILE A 484 16.75 -16.41 -8.35
CA ILE A 484 17.91 -17.20 -7.94
C ILE A 484 19.16 -16.35 -8.05
N LEU A 485 19.96 -16.31 -6.99
CA LEU A 485 21.30 -15.73 -7.00
C LEU A 485 22.29 -16.82 -6.63
N MET A 486 23.35 -16.98 -7.41
CA MET A 486 24.33 -18.05 -7.19
C MET A 486 25.73 -17.48 -7.17
N THR A 487 26.58 -17.90 -6.23
CA THR A 487 28.00 -17.52 -6.20
C THR A 487 28.87 -18.71 -6.59
N SER A 488 29.91 -18.46 -7.39
CA SER A 488 30.81 -19.51 -7.88
C SER A 488 32.19 -18.98 -8.27
N GLN A 489 33.17 -19.86 -8.42
CA GLN A 489 34.46 -19.61 -9.08
C GLN A 489 34.41 -20.01 -10.56
N ASN A 490 33.42 -20.81 -10.97
CA ASN A 490 33.28 -21.30 -12.33
C ASN A 490 32.56 -20.28 -13.23
N ALA A 491 33.33 -19.60 -14.09
CA ALA A 491 32.82 -18.61 -15.04
C ALA A 491 31.91 -19.19 -16.16
N ARG A 492 31.75 -20.52 -16.26
CA ARG A 492 30.86 -21.16 -17.23
C ARG A 492 29.54 -21.62 -16.63
N LEU A 493 29.35 -21.44 -15.33
CA LEU A 493 28.22 -21.99 -14.59
C LEU A 493 26.86 -21.52 -15.14
N GLY A 494 26.71 -20.23 -15.49
CA GLY A 494 25.47 -19.70 -16.06
C GLY A 494 25.06 -20.40 -17.37
N LYS A 495 26.04 -20.66 -18.24
CA LYS A 495 25.85 -21.40 -19.49
C LYS A 495 25.51 -22.88 -19.28
N ILE A 496 26.11 -23.51 -18.28
CA ILE A 496 25.91 -24.93 -17.99
C ILE A 496 24.54 -25.15 -17.34
N LEU A 497 24.28 -24.45 -16.24
CA LEU A 497 23.15 -24.69 -15.37
C LEU A 497 21.85 -24.03 -15.86
N PHE A 498 21.93 -22.78 -16.31
CA PHE A 498 20.78 -22.01 -16.78
C PHE A 498 20.65 -22.01 -18.30
N ARG A 499 21.53 -22.70 -19.03
CA ARG A 499 21.57 -22.72 -20.51
C ARG A 499 21.64 -21.30 -21.10
N GLY A 500 22.33 -20.39 -20.42
CA GLY A 500 22.45 -18.99 -20.79
C GLY A 500 21.22 -18.13 -20.49
N LYS A 501 20.21 -18.64 -19.78
CA LYS A 501 19.02 -17.90 -19.36
C LYS A 501 19.20 -17.30 -17.96
N CYS A 502 20.33 -16.64 -17.75
CA CYS A 502 20.67 -15.92 -16.54
C CYS A 502 21.61 -14.76 -16.87
N GLU A 503 21.63 -13.77 -15.99
CA GLU A 503 22.68 -12.77 -15.98
C GLU A 503 23.95 -13.34 -15.32
N GLU A 504 25.11 -12.80 -15.69
CA GLU A 504 26.40 -13.17 -15.11
C GLU A 504 27.14 -11.90 -14.67
N GLU A 505 27.69 -11.87 -13.46
CA GLU A 505 28.51 -10.77 -12.93
C GLU A 505 29.88 -11.31 -12.52
N LYS A 506 30.93 -10.82 -13.20
CA LYS A 506 32.32 -11.16 -12.87
C LYS A 506 32.82 -10.21 -11.78
N ILE A 507 33.22 -10.76 -10.64
CA ILE A 507 33.83 -10.03 -9.53
C ILE A 507 35.33 -10.12 -9.64
N GLU A 508 35.97 -8.98 -9.83
CA GLU A 508 37.42 -8.83 -9.83
C GLU A 508 37.93 -8.39 -8.45
N THR A 509 39.25 -8.24 -8.33
CA THR A 509 39.91 -7.72 -7.12
C THR A 509 39.40 -6.32 -6.78
N MET A 510 39.64 -5.86 -5.56
CA MET A 510 39.19 -4.54 -5.12
C MET A 510 39.94 -3.44 -5.86
N GLU A 511 39.27 -2.33 -6.14
CA GLU A 511 39.96 -1.12 -6.57
C GLU A 511 40.85 -0.59 -5.43
N PRO A 512 41.97 0.09 -5.72
CA PRO A 512 42.88 0.58 -4.68
C PRO A 512 42.21 1.42 -3.59
N SER A 513 41.21 2.23 -3.97
CA SER A 513 40.42 3.05 -3.04
C SER A 513 39.46 2.22 -2.18
N GLU A 514 38.85 1.17 -2.74
CA GLU A 514 38.00 0.22 -2.01
C GLU A 514 38.87 -0.57 -1.01
N ALA A 515 40.02 -1.05 -1.46
CA ALA A 515 40.94 -1.82 -0.64
C ALA A 515 41.53 -1.00 0.53
N ALA A 516 41.93 0.25 0.28
CA ALA A 516 42.37 1.16 1.32
C ALA A 516 41.26 1.44 2.34
N SER A 517 40.01 1.60 1.88
CA SER A 517 38.86 1.82 2.76
C SER A 517 38.60 0.61 3.66
N LEU A 518 38.81 -0.61 3.17
CA LEU A 518 38.68 -1.83 3.96
C LEU A 518 39.74 -1.91 5.07
N VAL A 519 41.00 -1.57 4.77
CA VAL A 519 42.07 -1.50 5.78
C VAL A 519 41.74 -0.46 6.85
N LEU A 520 41.35 0.76 6.45
CA LEU A 520 41.05 1.84 7.39
C LEU A 520 39.89 1.52 8.33
N ARG A 521 38.89 0.76 7.85
CA ARG A 521 37.78 0.31 8.69
C ARG A 521 38.19 -0.66 9.79
N HIS A 522 39.18 -1.52 9.54
CA HIS A 522 39.72 -2.39 10.60
C HIS A 522 40.46 -1.60 11.68
N LEU A 523 41.01 -0.44 11.31
CA LEU A 523 41.66 0.48 12.24
C LEU A 523 40.67 1.43 12.95
N ASP A 524 39.36 1.21 12.81
CA ASP A 524 38.29 2.11 13.30
C ASP A 524 38.42 3.57 12.80
N LEU A 525 39.04 3.76 11.63
CA LEU A 525 39.20 5.08 11.00
C LEU A 525 38.15 5.28 9.91
N ASP A 526 37.57 6.47 9.85
CA ASP A 526 36.64 6.85 8.76
C ASP A 526 37.43 7.07 7.45
N PRO A 527 37.22 6.25 6.40
CA PRO A 527 37.91 6.41 5.12
C PRO A 527 37.68 7.79 4.47
N LYS A 528 36.58 8.48 4.81
CA LYS A 528 36.29 9.82 4.29
C LYS A 528 37.04 10.94 5.02
N ALA A 529 37.47 10.69 6.26
CA ALA A 529 38.22 11.64 7.08
C ALA A 529 39.73 11.36 7.06
N ALA A 530 40.16 10.22 6.52
CA ALA A 530 41.55 9.84 6.42
C ALA A 530 42.34 10.81 5.53
N ASP A 531 43.54 11.18 5.98
CA ASP A 531 44.44 11.98 5.18
C ASP A 531 45.02 11.18 4.00
N LYS A 532 45.62 11.91 3.06
CA LYS A 532 46.16 11.32 1.83
C LYS A 532 47.27 10.29 2.12
N THR A 533 48.07 10.54 3.15
CA THR A 533 49.20 9.67 3.53
C THR A 533 48.72 8.33 4.03
N LEU A 534 47.71 8.31 4.91
CA LEU A 534 47.07 7.09 5.41
C LEU A 534 46.41 6.28 4.29
N LEU A 535 45.74 6.96 3.35
CA LEU A 535 45.14 6.31 2.18
C LEU A 535 46.21 5.66 1.29
N GLU A 536 47.34 6.33 1.06
CA GLU A 536 48.47 5.80 0.29
C GLU A 536 49.11 4.58 0.96
N TYR A 537 49.37 4.63 2.28
CA TYR A 537 49.89 3.47 3.02
C TYR A 537 48.92 2.30 3.04
N SER A 538 47.63 2.56 3.20
CA SER A 538 46.59 1.52 3.20
C SER A 538 46.48 0.85 1.83
N ALA A 539 46.53 1.64 0.74
CA ALA A 539 46.54 1.11 -0.62
C ALA A 539 47.82 0.32 -0.92
N LEU A 540 48.98 0.75 -0.39
CA LEU A 540 50.25 0.03 -0.52
C LEU A 540 50.21 -1.31 0.24
N LEU A 541 49.64 -1.33 1.45
CA LEU A 541 49.47 -2.59 2.19
C LEU A 541 48.55 -3.54 1.42
N ALA A 542 47.44 -3.03 0.90
CA ALA A 542 46.53 -3.82 0.07
C ALA A 542 47.17 -4.33 -1.24
N SER A 543 48.11 -3.58 -1.83
CA SER A 543 48.80 -3.99 -3.06
C SER A 543 49.70 -5.21 -2.85
N HIS A 544 50.27 -5.38 -1.65
CA HIS A 544 51.02 -6.59 -1.29
C HIS A 544 50.12 -7.82 -1.11
N LEU A 545 48.80 -7.63 -1.09
CA LEU A 545 47.77 -8.67 -0.94
C LEU A 545 46.96 -8.85 -2.22
N ASP A 546 47.51 -8.40 -3.35
CA ASP A 546 46.87 -8.45 -4.68
C ASP A 546 45.47 -7.84 -4.72
N TYR A 547 45.18 -6.90 -3.81
CA TYR A 547 43.86 -6.29 -3.63
C TYR A 547 42.72 -7.30 -3.41
N LEU A 548 43.01 -8.48 -2.87
CA LEU A 548 42.01 -9.49 -2.54
C LEU A 548 41.33 -9.14 -1.21
N ALA A 549 40.00 -9.07 -1.22
CA ALA A 549 39.22 -8.64 -0.06
C ALA A 549 39.48 -9.51 1.19
N PHE A 550 39.51 -10.84 1.05
CA PHE A 550 39.71 -11.75 2.18
C PHE A 550 41.12 -11.64 2.82
N PRO A 551 42.24 -11.67 2.07
CA PRO A 551 43.57 -11.38 2.62
C PRO A 551 43.66 -10.01 3.30
N ILE A 552 43.07 -8.97 2.71
CA ILE A 552 43.05 -7.63 3.33
C ILE A 552 42.27 -7.66 4.66
N ASP A 553 41.10 -8.30 4.68
CA ASP A 553 40.26 -8.42 5.87
C ASP A 553 40.98 -9.18 6.99
N LEU A 554 41.70 -10.26 6.64
CA LEU A 554 42.48 -11.06 7.59
C LEU A 554 43.65 -10.27 8.19
N ILE A 555 44.41 -9.53 7.36
CA ILE A 555 45.51 -8.70 7.85
C ILE A 555 44.99 -7.50 8.63
N GLY A 556 43.91 -6.87 8.16
CA GLY A 556 43.26 -5.78 8.87
C GLY A 556 42.85 -6.18 10.28
N ALA A 557 42.29 -7.38 10.46
CA ALA A 557 41.92 -7.89 11.79
C ALA A 557 43.12 -8.22 12.70
N TYR A 558 44.34 -8.32 12.15
CA TYR A 558 45.56 -8.60 12.91
C TYR A 558 46.28 -7.32 13.39
N ILE A 559 46.21 -6.25 12.58
CA ILE A 559 46.80 -4.94 12.88
C ILE A 559 45.91 -4.20 13.87
#